data_AF-A0A9D6W5F8-F1
#
_entry.id   AF-A0A9D6W5F8-F1
#
_cell.length_a   1.000
_cell.length_b   1.000
_cell.length_c   1.000
_cell.angle_alpha   90.00
_cell.angle_beta   90.00
_cell.angle_gamma   90.00
#
_symmetry.space_group_name_H-M   'P 1'
#
loop_
_entity.id
_entity.type
_entity.pdbx_description
1 polymer ?
#
loop_
_entity_poly.entity_id
_entity_poly.type
_entity_poly.pdbx_seq_one_letter_code
_entity_poly.pdbx_strand_id
1 'polypeptide(L)'
;MTRLIVLENVSMIFGGNGTRAAALKSVTLAVSAGEYVVITGESGAGKSTLLTILGGLQVPTDGKVSMKGTDLSSLSADELADFRRETIGFVFQAYHLLPYLTSRENVMVPMSPLPSSAREKALRADALLASVGLEGKEGRLPSQLSGGECQRVAIARALVHDPPVLLADEPTGNLDSATGDQILDLFTDLNRQGKTVLLVTHNRSNLSRASRCVRLRDGEVAGDERLPDRRSRM
;
A
#
# COMPACT_ATOMS: atom_id res chain seq x y z
N MET A 1 -16.71 11.35 11.75
CA MET A 1 -15.64 10.77 10.92
C MET A 1 -15.74 9.26 11.03
N THR A 2 -16.01 8.56 9.93
CA THR A 2 -16.13 7.10 9.92
C THR A 2 -14.73 6.47 9.88
N ARG A 3 -14.41 5.62 10.86
CA ARG A 3 -13.15 4.87 10.89
C ARG A 3 -13.15 3.86 9.75
N LEU A 4 -12.17 3.95 8.86
CA LEU A 4 -12.03 3.05 7.72
C LEU A 4 -11.23 1.80 8.10
N ILE A 5 -10.20 1.95 8.92
CA ILE A 5 -9.31 0.89 9.36
C ILE A 5 -9.19 0.98 10.89
N VAL A 6 -9.29 -0.15 11.58
CA VAL A 6 -9.13 -0.24 13.04
C VAL A 6 -8.30 -1.48 13.38
N LEU A 7 -7.23 -1.27 14.14
CA LEU A 7 -6.47 -2.31 14.83
C LEU A 7 -6.75 -2.20 16.32
N GLU A 8 -7.05 -3.32 16.95
CA GLU A 8 -7.29 -3.42 18.39
C GLU A 8 -6.33 -4.44 18.99
N ASN A 9 -5.34 -3.94 19.75
CA ASN A 9 -4.32 -4.74 20.45
C ASN A 9 -3.60 -5.77 19.57
N VAL A 10 -3.32 -5.41 18.31
CA VAL A 10 -2.73 -6.32 17.33
C VAL A 10 -1.29 -6.68 17.70
N SER A 11 -1.03 -7.97 17.82
CA SER A 11 0.30 -8.53 18.08
C SER A 11 0.70 -9.51 16.99
N MET A 12 1.99 -9.56 16.68
CA MET A 12 2.54 -10.53 15.74
C MET A 12 3.83 -11.11 16.29
N ILE A 13 3.84 -12.41 16.49
CA ILE A 13 4.99 -13.17 16.98
C ILE A 13 5.40 -14.18 15.91
N PHE A 14 6.62 -14.06 15.43
CA PHE A 14 7.23 -15.08 14.59
C PHE A 14 8.01 -16.06 15.47
N GLY A 15 7.91 -17.36 15.18
CA GLY A 15 8.67 -18.35 15.93
C GLY A 15 8.49 -19.78 15.45
N GLY A 16 9.51 -20.59 15.74
CA GLY A 16 9.61 -22.03 15.51
C GLY A 16 10.90 -22.56 16.16
N ASN A 17 10.90 -23.79 16.68
CA ASN A 17 12.07 -24.43 17.31
C ASN A 17 12.75 -23.63 18.44
N GLY A 18 11.96 -23.11 19.39
CA GLY A 18 12.48 -22.58 20.67
C GLY A 18 12.86 -21.09 20.68
N THR A 19 12.81 -20.40 19.54
CA THR A 19 12.95 -18.92 19.48
C THR A 19 11.62 -18.27 19.07
N ARG A 20 11.24 -17.20 19.78
CA ARG A 20 10.09 -16.35 19.49
C ARG A 20 10.54 -14.90 19.40
N ALA A 21 10.16 -14.22 18.33
CA ALA A 21 10.45 -12.81 18.10
C ALA A 21 9.13 -12.06 17.86
N ALA A 22 8.81 -11.11 18.74
CA ALA A 22 7.65 -10.25 18.57
C ALA A 22 7.97 -9.13 17.57
N ALA A 23 7.28 -9.13 16.44
CA ALA A 23 7.36 -8.07 15.45
C ALA A 23 6.39 -6.91 15.74
N LEU A 24 5.23 -7.21 16.33
CA LEU A 24 4.26 -6.23 16.81
C LEU A 24 3.78 -6.62 18.21
N LYS A 25 3.55 -5.62 19.07
CA LYS A 25 3.15 -5.76 20.46
C LYS A 25 1.96 -4.84 20.74
N SER A 26 0.76 -5.42 20.80
CA SER A 26 -0.49 -4.74 21.19
C SER A 26 -0.75 -3.40 20.48
N VAL A 27 -0.51 -3.35 19.16
CA VAL A 27 -0.72 -2.15 18.35
C VAL A 27 -2.21 -1.84 18.24
N THR A 28 -2.59 -0.64 18.70
CA THR A 28 -3.93 -0.08 18.52
C THR A 28 -3.82 1.18 17.65
N LEU A 29 -4.57 1.20 16.55
CA LEU A 29 -4.54 2.30 15.58
C LEU A 29 -5.89 2.39 14.88
N ALA A 30 -6.39 3.60 14.65
CA ALA A 30 -7.57 3.84 13.83
C ALA A 30 -7.26 4.87 12.74
N VAL A 31 -7.60 4.57 11.50
CA VAL A 31 -7.43 5.45 10.33
C VAL A 31 -8.80 5.75 9.73
N SER A 32 -9.07 7.03 9.48
CA SER A 32 -10.31 7.51 8.85
C SER A 32 -10.19 7.49 7.33
N ALA A 33 -11.34 7.39 6.65
CA ALA A 33 -11.35 7.47 5.19
C ALA A 33 -10.77 8.81 4.68
N GLY A 34 -9.95 8.75 3.64
CA GLY A 34 -9.28 9.90 3.03
C GLY A 34 -8.04 10.39 3.77
N GLU A 35 -7.62 9.76 4.87
CA GLU A 35 -6.35 10.12 5.52
C GLU A 35 -5.14 9.68 4.67
N TYR A 36 -4.08 10.49 4.72
CA TYR A 36 -2.75 10.09 4.27
C TYR A 36 -1.88 9.96 5.51
N VAL A 37 -1.67 8.72 5.92
CA VAL A 37 -0.86 8.36 7.09
C VAL A 37 0.50 7.91 6.62
N VAL A 38 1.55 8.50 7.19
CA VAL A 38 2.91 7.98 7.05
C VAL A 38 3.31 7.27 8.34
N ILE A 39 3.70 6.00 8.21
CA ILE A 39 4.19 5.16 9.30
C ILE A 39 5.72 5.15 9.22
N THR A 40 6.36 5.69 10.26
CA THR A 40 7.82 5.76 10.35
C THR A 40 8.36 4.88 11.48
N GLY A 41 9.66 4.59 11.43
CA GLY A 41 10.34 3.76 12.42
C GLY A 41 11.63 3.19 11.85
N GLU A 42 12.54 2.77 12.72
CA GLU A 42 13.82 2.15 12.30
C GLU A 42 13.59 0.82 11.58
N SER A 43 14.64 0.31 10.92
CA SER A 43 14.60 -1.05 10.36
C SER A 43 14.31 -2.06 11.48
N GLY A 44 13.44 -3.03 11.23
CA GLY A 44 13.02 -3.99 12.25
C GLY A 44 11.92 -3.51 13.22
N ALA A 45 11.45 -2.26 13.13
CA ALA A 45 10.40 -1.74 14.03
C ALA A 45 8.99 -2.35 13.84
N GLY A 46 8.81 -3.29 12.88
CA GLY A 46 7.53 -3.94 12.60
C GLY A 46 6.67 -3.29 11.51
N LYS A 47 7.18 -2.27 10.79
CA LYS A 47 6.39 -1.48 9.82
C LYS A 47 5.81 -2.33 8.67
N SER A 48 6.65 -3.12 7.99
CA SER A 48 6.19 -3.98 6.89
C SER A 48 5.24 -5.07 7.41
N THR A 49 5.48 -5.61 8.62
CA THR A 49 4.56 -6.56 9.27
C THR A 49 3.20 -5.94 9.57
N LEU A 50 3.17 -4.69 10.05
CA LEU A 50 1.92 -3.96 10.23
C LEU A 50 1.18 -3.80 8.90
N LEU A 51 1.90 -3.45 7.84
CA LEU A 51 1.33 -3.22 6.51
C LEU A 51 0.80 -4.51 5.86
N THR A 52 1.48 -5.65 6.02
CA THR A 52 0.99 -6.95 5.54
C THR A 52 -0.24 -7.44 6.29
N ILE A 53 -0.31 -7.21 7.60
CA ILE A 53 -1.49 -7.50 8.42
C ILE A 53 -2.67 -6.61 8.00
N LEU A 54 -2.43 -5.31 7.83
CA LEU A 54 -3.46 -4.36 7.40
C LEU A 54 -4.09 -4.72 6.06
N GLY A 55 -3.31 -5.24 5.12
CA GLY A 55 -3.87 -5.69 3.86
C GLY A 55 -4.20 -7.18 3.80
N GLY A 56 -4.37 -7.85 4.94
CA GLY A 56 -4.87 -9.21 5.02
C GLY A 56 -3.98 -10.26 4.33
N LEU A 57 -2.69 -9.99 4.18
CA LEU A 57 -1.70 -10.95 3.69
C LEU A 57 -1.16 -11.83 4.82
N GLN A 58 -1.36 -11.38 6.06
CA GLN A 58 -0.91 -12.04 7.26
C GLN A 58 -1.95 -11.88 8.35
N VAL A 59 -2.26 -12.98 9.05
CA VAL A 59 -3.18 -12.99 10.19
C VAL A 59 -2.38 -12.65 11.45
N PRO A 60 -2.84 -11.72 12.30
CA PRO A 60 -2.14 -11.42 13.54
C PRO A 60 -2.17 -12.61 14.50
N THR A 61 -1.19 -12.69 15.41
CA THR A 61 -1.15 -13.72 16.46
C THR A 61 -2.22 -13.47 17.52
N ASP A 62 -2.46 -12.20 17.85
CA ASP A 62 -3.48 -11.74 18.80
C ASP A 62 -4.01 -10.37 18.33
N GLY A 63 -5.17 -9.97 18.85
CA GLY A 63 -5.86 -8.73 18.49
C GLY A 63 -6.74 -8.87 17.25
N LYS A 64 -7.37 -7.75 16.88
CA LYS A 64 -8.34 -7.70 15.77
C LYS A 64 -7.98 -6.61 14.77
N VAL A 65 -8.24 -6.91 13.51
CA VAL A 65 -8.11 -5.96 12.40
C VAL A 65 -9.44 -5.88 11.70
N SER A 66 -10.01 -4.68 11.63
CA SER A 66 -11.21 -4.44 10.84
C SER A 66 -10.99 -3.34 9.82
N MET A 67 -11.61 -3.49 8.66
CA MET A 67 -11.55 -2.51 7.58
C MET A 67 -12.92 -2.40 6.91
N LYS A 68 -13.41 -1.18 6.71
CA LYS A 68 -14.78 -0.88 6.23
C LYS A 68 -15.88 -1.58 7.05
N GLY A 69 -15.64 -1.80 8.34
CA GLY A 69 -16.57 -2.50 9.24
C GLY A 69 -16.51 -4.03 9.16
N THR A 70 -15.69 -4.60 8.27
CA THR A 70 -15.46 -6.04 8.18
C THR A 70 -14.29 -6.45 9.08
N ASP A 71 -14.50 -7.41 9.98
CA ASP A 71 -13.41 -8.03 10.75
C ASP A 71 -12.63 -9.00 9.86
N LEU A 72 -11.37 -8.66 9.57
CA LEU A 72 -10.51 -9.46 8.70
C LEU A 72 -10.00 -10.73 9.40
N SER A 73 -9.98 -10.75 10.74
CA SER A 73 -9.50 -11.91 11.49
C SER A 73 -10.46 -13.10 11.46
N SER A 74 -11.74 -12.85 11.13
CA SER A 74 -12.77 -13.89 11.00
C SER A 74 -12.95 -14.43 9.59
N LEU A 75 -12.31 -13.83 8.58
CA LEU A 75 -12.47 -14.23 7.19
C LEU A 75 -11.62 -15.47 6.86
N SER A 76 -12.16 -16.35 6.03
CA SER A 76 -11.40 -17.41 5.37
C SER A 76 -10.38 -16.85 4.38
N ALA A 77 -9.45 -17.71 3.91
CA ALA A 77 -8.42 -17.29 2.96
C ALA A 77 -9.00 -16.75 1.63
N ASP A 78 -10.10 -17.35 1.16
CA ASP A 78 -10.79 -16.94 -0.08
C ASP A 78 -11.53 -15.62 0.13
N GLU A 79 -12.24 -15.46 1.24
CA GLU A 79 -12.91 -14.20 1.60
C GLU A 79 -11.90 -13.06 1.79
N LEU A 80 -10.72 -13.34 2.37
CA LEU A 80 -9.63 -12.36 2.43
C LEU A 80 -9.12 -12.00 1.02
N ALA A 81 -9.07 -12.95 0.09
CA ALA A 81 -8.67 -12.67 -1.28
C ALA A 81 -9.68 -11.78 -2.02
N ASP A 82 -10.97 -12.05 -1.85
CA ASP A 82 -12.05 -11.20 -2.35
C ASP A 82 -12.00 -9.81 -1.73
N PHE A 83 -11.88 -9.73 -0.40
CA PHE A 83 -11.75 -8.47 0.31
C PHE A 83 -10.57 -7.65 -0.20
N ARG A 84 -9.37 -8.25 -0.30
CA ARG A 84 -8.16 -7.57 -0.82
C ARG A 84 -8.39 -7.01 -2.21
N ARG A 85 -8.98 -7.81 -3.11
CA ARG A 85 -9.24 -7.41 -4.50
C ARG A 85 -10.10 -6.14 -4.59
N GLU A 86 -11.11 -6.03 -3.73
CA GLU A 86 -12.09 -4.94 -3.78
C GLU A 86 -11.68 -3.70 -2.98
N THR A 87 -10.79 -3.86 -1.99
CA THR A 87 -10.57 -2.82 -0.98
C THR A 87 -9.16 -2.26 -0.93
N ILE A 88 -8.16 -3.02 -1.37
CA ILE A 88 -6.75 -2.72 -1.10
C ILE A 88 -5.92 -2.74 -2.39
N GLY A 89 -5.21 -1.64 -2.65
CA GLY A 89 -4.11 -1.58 -3.60
C GLY A 89 -2.77 -1.64 -2.86
N PHE A 90 -1.89 -2.56 -3.25
CA PHE A 90 -0.56 -2.71 -2.67
C PHE A 90 0.53 -2.22 -3.60
N VAL A 91 1.45 -1.42 -3.06
CA VAL A 91 2.64 -0.93 -3.76
C VAL A 91 3.88 -1.23 -2.91
N PHE A 92 4.89 -1.87 -3.50
CA PHE A 92 6.10 -2.29 -2.79
C PHE A 92 7.34 -1.63 -3.41
N GLN A 93 8.38 -1.42 -2.60
CA GLN A 93 9.69 -0.91 -3.02
C GLN A 93 10.32 -1.69 -4.18
N ALA A 94 10.16 -3.03 -4.20
CA ALA A 94 10.74 -3.89 -5.23
C ALA A 94 9.85 -4.06 -6.48
N TYR A 95 8.77 -3.28 -6.60
CA TYR A 95 7.76 -3.29 -7.68
C TYR A 95 6.96 -4.61 -7.82
N HIS A 96 7.59 -5.77 -7.60
CA HIS A 96 7.07 -7.12 -7.79
C HIS A 96 6.38 -7.29 -9.15
N LEU A 97 6.93 -6.68 -10.21
CA LEU A 97 6.45 -6.91 -11.59
C LEU A 97 6.91 -8.29 -12.07
N LEU A 98 6.06 -8.96 -12.84
CA LEU A 98 6.42 -10.20 -13.52
C LEU A 98 7.32 -9.85 -14.72
N PRO A 99 8.58 -10.33 -14.75
CA PRO A 99 9.60 -9.83 -15.68
C PRO A 99 9.35 -10.21 -17.14
N TYR A 100 8.56 -11.25 -17.37
CA TYR A 100 8.19 -11.76 -18.69
C TYR A 100 6.84 -11.23 -19.19
N LEU A 101 6.17 -10.38 -18.41
CA LEU A 101 4.93 -9.71 -18.81
C LEU A 101 5.22 -8.26 -19.15
N THR A 102 4.52 -7.73 -20.15
CA THR A 102 4.51 -6.31 -20.50
C THR A 102 3.88 -5.46 -19.38
N SER A 103 4.01 -4.14 -19.49
CA SER A 103 3.40 -3.18 -18.55
C SER A 103 1.89 -3.37 -18.47
N ARG A 104 1.22 -3.49 -19.62
CA ARG A 104 -0.21 -3.79 -19.70
C ARG A 104 -0.55 -5.10 -19.01
N GLU A 105 0.17 -6.17 -19.33
CA GLU A 105 -0.10 -7.50 -18.78
C GLU A 105 0.11 -7.52 -17.26
N ASN A 106 1.13 -6.84 -16.74
CA ASN A 106 1.35 -6.67 -15.31
C ASN A 106 0.17 -6.00 -14.61
N VAL A 107 -0.38 -4.94 -15.20
CA VAL A 107 -1.58 -4.27 -14.69
C VAL A 107 -2.82 -5.16 -14.79
N MET A 108 -2.88 -6.06 -15.78
CA MET A 108 -3.98 -7.00 -15.97
C MET A 108 -3.99 -8.18 -14.99
N VAL A 109 -2.86 -8.54 -14.38
CA VAL A 109 -2.74 -9.70 -13.48
C VAL A 109 -3.87 -9.78 -12.43
N PRO A 110 -4.19 -8.72 -11.67
CA PRO A 110 -5.23 -8.81 -10.63
C PRO A 110 -6.64 -8.96 -11.19
N MET A 111 -6.85 -8.72 -12.49
CA MET A 111 -8.12 -8.93 -13.19
C MET A 111 -8.24 -10.35 -13.76
N SER A 112 -7.19 -11.18 -13.70
CA SER A 112 -7.20 -12.54 -14.26
C SER A 112 -8.41 -13.38 -13.81
N PRO A 113 -8.78 -13.41 -12.50
CA PRO A 113 -9.91 -14.21 -12.03
C PRO A 113 -11.29 -13.69 -12.47
N LEU A 114 -11.37 -12.47 -13.02
CA LEU A 114 -12.66 -11.85 -13.36
C LEU A 114 -13.19 -12.33 -14.72
N PRO A 115 -14.53 -12.46 -14.87
CA PRO A 115 -15.16 -12.96 -16.10
C PRO A 115 -15.10 -11.98 -17.30
N SER A 116 -14.62 -10.74 -17.10
CA SER A 116 -14.44 -9.75 -18.17
C SER A 116 -13.55 -10.25 -19.31
N SER A 117 -13.81 -9.77 -20.52
CA SER A 117 -13.03 -10.11 -21.72
C SER A 117 -11.60 -9.57 -21.66
N ALA A 118 -10.69 -10.20 -22.41
CA ALA A 118 -9.31 -9.73 -22.52
C ALA A 118 -9.23 -8.28 -23.05
N ARG A 119 -10.15 -7.89 -23.94
CA ARG A 119 -10.22 -6.54 -24.50
C ARG A 119 -10.59 -5.51 -23.44
N GLU A 120 -11.59 -5.79 -22.59
CA GLU A 120 -11.99 -4.90 -21.50
C GLU A 120 -10.86 -4.74 -20.47
N LYS A 121 -10.20 -5.84 -20.11
CA LYS A 121 -9.03 -5.83 -19.22
C LYS A 121 -7.90 -4.97 -19.80
N ALA A 122 -7.60 -5.11 -21.09
CA ALA A 122 -6.57 -4.31 -21.77
C ALA A 122 -6.92 -2.82 -21.79
N LEU A 123 -8.15 -2.45 -22.15
CA LEU A 123 -8.59 -1.04 -22.15
C LEU A 123 -8.48 -0.40 -20.77
N ARG A 124 -8.87 -1.11 -19.71
CA ARG A 124 -8.74 -0.61 -18.33
C ARG A 124 -7.28 -0.45 -17.94
N ALA A 125 -6.43 -1.43 -18.27
CA ALA A 125 -5.01 -1.36 -17.99
C ALA A 125 -4.32 -0.19 -18.70
N ASP A 126 -4.65 0.05 -19.97
CA ASP A 126 -4.08 1.14 -20.76
C ASP A 126 -4.50 2.51 -20.23
N ALA A 127 -5.77 2.66 -19.86
CA ALA A 127 -6.25 3.90 -19.23
C ALA A 127 -5.53 4.21 -17.91
N LEU A 128 -5.22 3.18 -17.11
CA LEU A 128 -4.47 3.33 -15.87
C LEU A 128 -2.98 3.60 -16.10
N LEU A 129 -2.38 3.00 -17.12
CA LEU A 129 -1.01 3.33 -17.52
C LEU A 129 -0.90 4.77 -18.00
N ALA A 130 -1.86 5.24 -18.81
CA ALA A 130 -1.92 6.63 -19.23
C ALA A 130 -2.08 7.59 -18.04
N SER A 131 -2.95 7.28 -17.06
CA SER A 131 -3.17 8.15 -15.90
C SER A 131 -1.95 8.29 -14.98
N VAL A 132 -1.01 7.34 -15.02
CA VAL A 132 0.27 7.42 -14.31
C VAL A 132 1.41 7.92 -15.21
N GLY A 133 1.13 8.41 -16.42
CA GLY A 133 2.11 8.99 -17.34
C GLY A 133 2.94 7.96 -18.13
N LEU A 134 2.37 6.77 -18.38
CA LEU A 134 3.00 5.69 -19.15
C LEU A 134 2.29 5.40 -20.47
N GLU A 135 1.55 6.36 -21.02
CA GLU A 135 0.99 6.26 -22.36
C GLU A 135 2.09 5.94 -23.39
N GLY A 136 1.84 4.95 -24.26
CA GLY A 136 2.80 4.47 -25.26
C GLY A 136 3.84 3.47 -24.73
N LYS A 137 3.77 3.08 -23.45
CA LYS A 137 4.68 2.08 -22.83
C LYS A 137 3.98 0.77 -22.49
N GLU A 138 2.75 0.57 -22.95
CA GLU A 138 1.90 -0.59 -22.65
C GLU A 138 2.59 -1.92 -22.96
N GLY A 139 3.30 -1.97 -24.09
CA GLY A 139 4.01 -3.17 -24.58
C GLY A 139 5.45 -3.34 -24.04
N ARG A 140 5.92 -2.48 -23.13
CA ARG A 140 7.29 -2.57 -22.60
C ARG A 140 7.38 -3.61 -21.49
N LEU A 141 8.43 -4.42 -21.51
CA LEU A 141 8.80 -5.32 -20.42
C LEU A 141 9.47 -4.53 -19.28
N PRO A 142 9.44 -4.99 -18.01
CA PRO A 142 10.10 -4.34 -16.89
C PRO A 142 11.59 -4.04 -17.12
N SER A 143 12.30 -4.92 -17.84
CA SER A 143 13.73 -4.71 -18.19
C SER A 143 13.97 -3.55 -19.16
N GLN A 144 12.93 -3.01 -19.78
CA GLN A 144 12.98 -1.91 -20.73
C GLN A 144 12.50 -0.58 -20.12
N LEU A 145 12.19 -0.58 -18.83
CA LEU A 145 11.65 0.56 -18.09
C LEU A 145 12.68 1.07 -17.07
N SER A 146 12.63 2.37 -16.78
CA SER A 146 13.33 2.93 -15.63
C SER A 146 12.70 2.46 -14.31
N GLY A 147 13.40 2.63 -13.19
CA GLY A 147 12.86 2.30 -11.86
C GLY A 147 11.56 3.07 -11.55
N GLY A 148 11.51 4.36 -11.89
CA GLY A 148 10.31 5.18 -11.72
C GLY A 148 9.14 4.73 -12.59
N GLU A 149 9.43 4.27 -13.82
CA GLU A 149 8.40 3.70 -14.69
C GLU A 149 7.89 2.37 -14.16
N CYS A 150 8.77 1.48 -13.69
CA CYS A 150 8.37 0.25 -13.00
C CYS A 150 7.48 0.53 -11.78
N GLN A 151 7.81 1.56 -10.99
CA GLN A 151 7.00 1.99 -9.86
C GLN A 151 5.62 2.50 -10.31
N ARG A 152 5.55 3.28 -11.39
CA ARG A 152 4.27 3.74 -11.99
C ARG A 152 3.43 2.57 -12.49
N VAL A 153 4.04 1.54 -13.12
CA VAL A 153 3.32 0.29 -13.48
C VAL A 153 2.78 -0.41 -12.23
N ALA A 154 3.56 -0.49 -11.16
CA ALA A 154 3.12 -1.09 -9.90
C ALA A 154 1.93 -0.30 -9.27
N ILE A 155 1.95 1.03 -9.36
CA ILE A 155 0.83 1.89 -8.93
C ILE A 155 -0.41 1.66 -9.80
N ALA A 156 -0.27 1.65 -11.13
CA ALA A 156 -1.37 1.36 -12.05
C ALA A 156 -2.00 -0.01 -11.76
N ARG A 157 -1.17 -1.03 -11.48
CA ARG A 157 -1.64 -2.36 -11.06
C ARG A 157 -2.38 -2.33 -9.73
N ALA A 158 -1.90 -1.58 -8.75
CA ALA A 158 -2.57 -1.42 -7.46
C ALA A 158 -3.93 -0.73 -7.59
N LEU A 159 -4.09 0.17 -8.57
CA LEU A 159 -5.31 0.93 -8.82
C LEU A 159 -6.34 0.17 -9.68
N VAL A 160 -6.01 -1.03 -10.16
CA VAL A 160 -6.81 -1.69 -11.20
C VAL A 160 -8.24 -2.00 -10.77
N HIS A 161 -8.52 -2.19 -9.48
CA HIS A 161 -9.89 -2.40 -8.97
C HIS A 161 -10.49 -1.15 -8.32
N ASP A 162 -9.88 0.02 -8.53
CA ASP A 162 -10.25 1.28 -7.90
C ASP A 162 -10.35 1.22 -6.35
N PRO A 163 -9.38 0.59 -5.65
CA PRO A 163 -9.50 0.35 -4.22
C PRO A 163 -9.57 1.67 -3.43
N PRO A 164 -10.36 1.74 -2.34
CA PRO A 164 -10.39 2.90 -1.43
C PRO A 164 -9.13 3.05 -0.58
N VAL A 165 -8.33 2.00 -0.40
CA VAL A 165 -7.12 2.01 0.44
C VAL A 165 -5.89 1.66 -0.41
N LEU A 166 -4.84 2.47 -0.29
CA LEU A 166 -3.52 2.21 -0.84
C LEU A 166 -2.53 1.98 0.30
N LEU A 167 -1.90 0.81 0.29
CA LEU A 167 -0.84 0.42 1.21
C LEU A 167 0.49 0.44 0.45
N ALA A 168 1.42 1.29 0.87
CA ALA A 168 2.71 1.46 0.22
C ALA A 168 3.88 1.15 1.16
N ASP A 169 4.68 0.13 0.84
CA ASP A 169 5.91 -0.20 1.57
C ASP A 169 7.13 0.38 0.85
N GLU A 170 7.72 1.41 1.43
CA GLU A 170 8.90 2.14 0.92
C GLU A 170 8.84 2.43 -0.60
N PRO A 171 7.77 3.05 -1.12
CA PRO A 171 7.52 3.18 -2.57
C PRO A 171 8.57 3.99 -3.34
N THR A 172 9.47 4.69 -2.64
CA THR A 172 10.55 5.49 -3.24
C THR A 172 11.94 5.00 -2.85
N GLY A 173 12.07 3.90 -2.11
CA GLY A 173 13.35 3.45 -1.53
C GLY A 173 14.43 3.09 -2.57
N ASN A 174 14.02 2.78 -3.80
CA ASN A 174 14.91 2.41 -4.92
C ASN A 174 15.04 3.50 -6.00
N LEU A 175 14.58 4.72 -5.72
CA LEU A 175 14.50 5.80 -6.71
C LEU A 175 15.42 6.97 -6.32
N ASP A 176 15.91 7.70 -7.31
CA ASP A 176 16.53 9.01 -7.06
C ASP A 176 15.48 10.00 -6.51
N SER A 177 15.94 11.09 -5.90
CA SER A 177 15.07 12.04 -5.21
C SER A 177 14.02 12.66 -6.12
N ALA A 178 14.38 13.06 -7.35
CA ALA A 178 13.46 13.71 -8.28
C ALA A 178 12.38 12.73 -8.75
N THR A 179 12.75 11.51 -9.10
CA THR A 179 11.80 10.45 -9.46
C THR A 179 10.93 10.07 -8.25
N GLY A 180 11.52 9.97 -7.06
CA GLY A 180 10.81 9.71 -5.81
C GLY A 180 9.74 10.77 -5.52
N ASP A 181 10.05 12.05 -5.69
CA ASP A 181 9.10 13.14 -5.51
C ASP A 181 7.90 13.03 -6.46
N GLN A 182 8.13 12.70 -7.73
CA GLN A 182 7.04 12.49 -8.67
C GLN A 182 6.14 11.31 -8.28
N ILE A 183 6.70 10.23 -7.73
CA ILE A 183 5.91 9.10 -7.23
C ILE A 183 5.05 9.52 -6.04
N LEU A 184 5.60 10.32 -5.15
CA LEU A 184 4.86 10.82 -4.00
C LEU A 184 3.80 11.86 -4.38
N ASP A 185 4.03 12.63 -5.45
CA ASP A 185 3.00 13.52 -6.04
C ASP A 185 1.80 12.70 -6.48
N LEU A 186 2.01 11.56 -7.16
CA LEU A 186 0.92 10.66 -7.55
C LEU A 186 0.13 10.15 -6.34
N PHE A 187 0.78 9.73 -5.25
CA PHE A 187 0.07 9.34 -4.02
C PHE A 187 -0.72 10.50 -3.41
N THR A 188 -0.18 11.72 -3.47
CA THR A 188 -0.84 12.93 -2.98
C THR A 188 -2.10 13.22 -3.79
N ASP A 189 -2.04 13.10 -5.11
CA ASP A 189 -3.17 13.31 -6.01
C ASP A 189 -4.24 12.23 -5.84
N LEU A 190 -3.85 10.96 -5.69
CA LEU A 190 -4.78 9.86 -5.38
C LEU A 190 -5.48 10.10 -4.03
N ASN A 191 -4.76 10.60 -3.03
CA ASN A 191 -5.37 10.97 -1.75
C ASN A 191 -6.35 12.15 -1.88
N ARG A 192 -6.02 13.17 -2.68
CA ARG A 192 -6.92 14.29 -3.00
C ARG A 192 -8.19 13.82 -3.73
N GLN A 193 -8.11 12.75 -4.50
CA GLN A 193 -9.26 12.08 -5.14
C GLN A 193 -10.09 11.22 -4.16
N GLY A 194 -9.73 11.21 -2.87
CA GLY A 194 -10.50 10.54 -1.81
C GLY A 194 -9.97 9.16 -1.39
N LYS A 195 -8.86 8.69 -1.98
CA LYS A 195 -8.22 7.44 -1.55
C LYS A 195 -7.58 7.61 -0.17
N THR A 196 -7.61 6.57 0.65
CA THR A 196 -6.88 6.52 1.92
C THR A 196 -5.50 5.95 1.66
N VAL A 197 -4.44 6.63 2.09
CA VAL A 197 -3.05 6.22 1.81
C VAL A 197 -2.35 5.92 3.13
N LEU A 198 -1.80 4.71 3.26
CA LEU A 198 -0.90 4.35 4.34
C LEU A 198 0.46 4.03 3.73
N LEU A 199 1.44 4.88 4.00
CA LEU A 199 2.78 4.76 3.46
C LEU A 199 3.77 4.47 4.59
N VAL A 200 4.45 3.34 4.51
CA VAL A 200 5.56 2.99 5.40
C VAL A 200 6.87 3.49 4.82
N THR A 201 7.69 4.16 5.63
CA THR A 201 9.00 4.66 5.20
C THR A 201 9.91 4.98 6.38
N HIS A 202 11.23 4.90 6.18
CA HIS A 202 12.21 5.48 7.08
C HIS A 202 12.62 6.92 6.66
N ASN A 203 12.24 7.38 5.47
CA ASN A 203 12.59 8.71 4.98
C ASN A 203 11.60 9.78 5.47
N ARG A 204 12.08 10.72 6.27
CA ARG A 204 11.28 11.81 6.86
C ARG A 204 10.80 12.84 5.84
N SER A 205 11.38 12.95 4.65
CA SER A 205 10.90 13.90 3.63
C SER A 205 9.44 13.64 3.24
N ASN A 206 9.01 12.38 3.32
CA ASN A 206 7.63 11.94 3.06
C ASN A 206 6.60 12.57 4.01
N LEU A 207 7.01 12.99 5.20
CA LEU A 207 6.10 13.61 6.19
C LEU A 207 5.51 14.93 5.70
N SER A 208 6.21 15.64 4.80
CA SER A 208 5.71 16.90 4.22
C SER A 208 4.39 16.75 3.46
N ARG A 209 4.09 15.53 2.99
CA ARG A 209 2.91 15.19 2.18
C ARG A 209 1.79 14.56 3.01
N ALA A 210 2.07 14.09 4.21
CA ALA A 210 1.12 13.35 5.05
C ALA A 210 0.28 14.30 5.90
N SER A 211 -0.95 13.88 6.23
CA SER A 211 -1.80 14.57 7.21
C SER A 211 -1.56 14.06 8.63
N ARG A 212 -0.89 12.91 8.78
CA ARG A 212 -0.66 12.23 10.06
C ARG A 212 0.61 11.39 10.00
N CYS A 213 1.37 11.38 11.09
CA CYS A 213 2.55 10.55 11.28
C CYS A 213 2.31 9.57 12.44
N VAL A 214 2.50 8.28 12.18
CA VAL A 214 2.54 7.24 13.22
C VAL A 214 3.97 6.74 13.33
N ARG A 215 4.56 6.78 14.52
CA ARG A 215 5.90 6.27 14.79
C ARG A 215 5.81 4.90 15.43
N LEU A 216 6.37 3.90 14.77
CA LEU A 216 6.60 2.58 15.34
C LEU A 216 8.02 2.47 15.90
N ARG A 217 8.12 1.86 17.08
CA ARG A 217 9.39 1.51 17.72
C ARG A 217 9.23 0.18 18.44
N ASP A 218 10.14 -0.76 18.19
CA ASP A 218 10.19 -2.06 18.87
C ASP A 218 8.86 -2.84 18.86
N GLY A 219 8.07 -2.69 17.79
CA GLY A 219 6.75 -3.32 17.60
C GLY A 219 5.56 -2.57 18.21
N GLU A 220 5.76 -1.38 18.77
CA GLU A 220 4.75 -0.58 19.47
C GLU A 220 4.55 0.79 18.81
N VAL A 221 3.38 1.39 19.02
CA VAL A 221 3.13 2.78 18.60
C VAL A 221 3.76 3.73 19.63
N ALA A 222 4.90 4.31 19.25
CA ALA A 222 5.64 5.27 20.08
C ALA A 222 5.21 6.73 19.87
N GLY A 223 4.37 7.00 18.87
CA GLY A 223 3.80 8.33 18.66
C GLY A 223 2.78 8.34 17.55
N ASP A 224 1.81 9.24 17.66
CA ASP A 224 0.72 9.42 16.70
C ASP A 224 0.34 10.90 16.67
N GLU A 225 0.76 11.59 15.62
CA GLU A 225 0.74 13.04 15.54
C GLU A 225 0.04 13.47 14.25
N ARG A 226 -0.95 14.36 14.36
CA ARG A 226 -1.49 15.07 13.19
C ARG A 226 -0.48 16.11 12.72
N LEU A 227 -0.20 16.09 11.43
CA LEU A 227 0.72 17.04 10.83
C LEU A 227 -0.04 18.27 10.34
N PRO A 228 0.54 19.48 10.42
CA PRO A 228 -0.07 20.67 9.87
C PRO A 228 -0.24 20.49 8.35
N ASP A 229 -1.40 20.91 7.82
CA ASP A 229 -1.67 20.82 6.39
C ASP A 229 -0.74 21.78 5.63
N ARG A 230 0.28 21.21 4.99
CA ARG A 230 1.24 21.93 4.15
C ARG A 230 0.90 21.81 2.66
N ARG A 231 -0.19 21.12 2.29
CA ARG A 231 -0.56 20.80 0.90
C ARG A 231 -1.23 21.95 0.16
N SER A 232 -1.51 23.06 0.86
CA SER A 232 -2.13 24.27 0.32
C SER A 232 -1.09 25.35 -0.07
N ARG A 233 0.22 25.04 -0.03
CA ARG A 233 1.31 25.99 -0.33
C ARG A 233 2.20 25.62 -1.53
N MET A 234 1.80 24.65 -2.36
CA MET A 234 2.44 24.34 -3.65
C MET A 234 1.42 24.48 -4.76
#